data_AF-A0A143XTS9-F1
#
_entry.id   AF-A0A143XTS9-F1
#
_cell.length_a   1.000
_cell.length_b   1.000
_cell.length_c   1.000
_cell.angle_alpha   90.00
_cell.angle_beta   90.00
_cell.angle_gamma   90.00
#
_symmetry.space_group_name_H-M   'P 1'
#
loop_
_entity.id
_entity.type
_entity.pdbx_description
1 polymer ?
#
loop_
_entity_poly.entity_id
_entity_poly.type
_entity_poly.pdbx_seq_one_letter_code
_entity_poly.pdbx_strand_id
1 'polypeptide(L)'
;MKAGDYYYAYHMRADAGTIRNFTVCYSKQRGCPVWVAAPMHNCYKGSSGRNESYKQDPALEALGCTQIGKRSGYTRGHLLGSSDRTVSAATNKQVFYYSNIGPQLSDGFNTGGGAWNNLESLVDGQWCADTLYQVIGCHWANDEKVSSGTVIPTHYYKVLLRTKTGRTGKAVADCRADELKCAAFLLEHKAQPGLKPNASMLIAVSELERMTGITYFPNVPNAPKNTCDPSDWGL
;
A
#
# COMPACT_ATOMS: atom_id res chain seq x y z
N MET A 1 8.55 20.42 1.40
CA MET A 1 9.17 19.30 0.65
C MET A 1 10.35 19.86 -0.12
N LYS A 2 11.55 19.24 -0.07
CA LYS A 2 12.69 19.69 -0.88
C LYS A 2 12.54 19.17 -2.31
N ALA A 3 12.81 20.01 -3.31
CA ALA A 3 12.79 19.60 -4.70
C ALA A 3 13.80 18.45 -4.94
N GLY A 4 13.39 17.41 -5.68
CA GLY A 4 14.28 16.33 -6.14
C GLY A 4 14.43 15.10 -5.22
N ASP A 5 13.63 14.93 -4.16
CA ASP A 5 13.69 13.74 -3.30
C ASP A 5 12.88 12.54 -3.83
N TYR A 6 11.75 12.81 -4.49
CA TYR A 6 10.80 11.78 -4.88
C TYR A 6 11.10 11.20 -6.25
N TYR A 7 11.15 9.88 -6.29
CA TYR A 7 11.30 9.09 -7.49
C TYR A 7 10.06 8.26 -7.74
N TYR A 8 9.58 8.27 -8.97
CA TYR A 8 8.35 7.61 -9.35
C TYR A 8 8.63 6.50 -10.35
N ALA A 9 7.97 5.36 -10.17
CA ALA A 9 7.98 4.28 -11.14
C ALA A 9 6.60 3.65 -11.24
N TYR A 10 6.31 3.06 -12.39
CA TYR A 10 5.19 2.16 -12.56
C TYR A 10 5.67 0.87 -13.20
N HIS A 11 5.04 -0.23 -12.80
CA HIS A 11 5.38 -1.58 -13.24
C HIS A 11 4.16 -2.19 -13.89
N MET A 12 4.32 -2.69 -15.11
CA MET A 12 3.31 -3.51 -15.78
C MET A 12 3.53 -4.97 -15.38
N ARG A 13 2.47 -5.78 -15.38
CA ARG A 13 2.60 -7.23 -15.17
C ARG A 13 3.55 -7.82 -16.19
N ALA A 14 4.46 -8.66 -15.71
CA ALA A 14 5.42 -9.34 -16.58
C ALA A 14 4.75 -10.31 -17.55
N ASP A 15 3.61 -10.89 -17.16
CA ASP A 15 2.81 -11.80 -17.99
C ASP A 15 1.73 -11.09 -18.83
N ALA A 16 1.48 -9.80 -18.59
CA ALA A 16 0.47 -9.01 -19.30
C ALA A 16 0.85 -7.52 -19.33
N GLY A 17 1.68 -7.12 -20.30
CA GLY A 17 2.30 -5.79 -20.36
C GLY A 17 1.35 -4.59 -20.48
N THR A 18 0.05 -4.82 -20.72
CA THR A 18 -0.99 -3.78 -20.74
C THR A 18 -1.72 -3.60 -19.40
N ILE A 19 -1.50 -4.51 -18.44
CA ILE A 19 -2.11 -4.46 -17.11
C ILE A 19 -1.08 -3.99 -16.09
N ARG A 20 -1.35 -2.88 -15.41
CA ARG A 20 -0.46 -2.32 -14.39
C ARG A 20 -0.40 -3.22 -13.15
N ASN A 21 0.80 -3.59 -12.71
CA ASN A 21 1.02 -4.26 -11.43
C ASN A 21 0.89 -3.27 -10.26
N PHE A 22 1.76 -2.26 -10.20
CA PHE A 22 1.72 -1.19 -9.21
C PHE A 22 2.45 0.07 -9.69
N THR A 23 2.19 1.19 -9.03
CA THR A 23 2.92 2.45 -9.14
C THR A 23 3.48 2.81 -7.77
N VAL A 24 4.64 3.45 -7.72
CA VAL A 24 5.33 3.80 -6.48
C VAL A 24 5.84 5.24 -6.51
N CYS A 25 5.79 5.90 -5.37
CA CYS A 25 6.62 7.05 -5.04
C CYS A 25 7.60 6.65 -3.93
N TYR A 26 8.89 6.80 -4.20
CA TYR A 26 9.97 6.49 -3.28
C TYR A 26 10.70 7.77 -2.87
N SER A 27 10.99 7.92 -1.58
CA SER A 27 11.81 9.02 -1.07
C SER A 27 13.23 8.53 -0.84
N LYS A 28 14.19 9.11 -1.56
CA LYS A 28 15.60 8.75 -1.42
C LYS A 28 16.17 9.21 -0.07
N GLN A 29 15.75 10.37 0.43
CA GLN A 29 16.12 10.91 1.73
C GLN A 29 15.56 10.09 2.88
N ARG A 30 14.30 9.64 2.78
CA ARG A 30 13.71 8.77 3.82
C ARG A 30 14.18 7.32 3.67
N GLY A 31 14.68 6.94 2.50
CA GLY A 31 15.21 5.61 2.25
C GLY A 31 14.14 4.52 2.18
N CYS A 32 12.87 4.88 1.95
CA CYS A 32 11.78 3.94 1.79
C CYS A 32 10.60 4.54 0.98
N PRO A 33 9.57 3.74 0.65
CA PRO A 33 8.45 4.20 -0.15
C PRO A 33 7.60 5.20 0.62
N VAL A 34 7.15 6.27 -0.05
CA VAL A 34 6.14 7.20 0.48
C VAL A 34 4.76 6.57 0.30
N TRP A 35 4.49 6.05 -0.90
CA TRP A 35 3.28 5.29 -1.21
C TRP A 35 3.51 4.31 -2.36
N VAL A 36 2.69 3.27 -2.39
CA VAL A 36 2.53 2.28 -3.46
C VAL A 36 1.04 2.18 -3.78
N ALA A 37 0.68 2.44 -5.03
CA ALA A 37 -0.69 2.41 -5.52
C ALA A 37 -0.90 1.18 -6.42
N ALA A 38 -1.91 0.38 -6.12
CA ALA A 38 -2.12 -0.89 -6.80
C ALA A 38 -3.62 -1.27 -6.87
N PRO A 39 -4.10 -1.82 -7.99
CA PRO A 39 -5.41 -2.44 -8.05
C PRO A 39 -5.38 -3.85 -7.41
N MET A 40 -6.53 -4.29 -6.92
CA MET A 40 -6.83 -5.65 -6.48
C MET A 40 -8.03 -6.14 -7.28
N HIS A 41 -7.79 -7.15 -8.11
CA HIS A 41 -8.78 -7.78 -8.97
C HIS A 41 -8.40 -9.25 -9.18
N ASN A 42 -9.34 -10.10 -9.59
CA ASN A 42 -9.07 -11.54 -9.78
C ASN A 42 -8.01 -11.82 -10.86
N CYS A 43 -7.76 -10.89 -11.78
CA CYS A 43 -6.70 -11.05 -12.77
C CYS A 43 -5.29 -11.11 -12.18
N TYR A 44 -5.08 -10.74 -10.91
CA TYR A 44 -3.79 -10.87 -10.21
C TYR A 44 -3.65 -12.17 -9.42
N LYS A 45 -4.73 -12.96 -9.31
CA LYS A 45 -4.75 -14.23 -8.60
C LYS A 45 -4.31 -15.38 -9.51
N GLY A 46 -3.60 -16.32 -8.92
CA GLY A 46 -3.19 -17.58 -9.52
C GLY A 46 -2.58 -18.47 -8.45
N SER A 47 -1.65 -19.32 -8.85
CA SER A 47 -0.98 -20.29 -7.97
C SER A 47 0.52 -20.04 -7.80
N SER A 48 1.06 -18.92 -8.31
CA SER A 48 2.49 -18.63 -8.18
C SER A 48 2.83 -18.32 -6.72
N GLY A 49 3.84 -19.01 -6.18
CA GLY A 49 4.31 -18.81 -4.82
C GLY A 49 5.22 -17.58 -4.65
N ARG A 50 5.36 -17.19 -3.38
CA ARG A 50 6.38 -16.26 -2.90
C ARG A 50 7.78 -16.82 -3.15
N ASN A 51 8.71 -15.96 -3.58
CA ASN A 51 10.05 -16.38 -4.01
C ASN A 51 11.21 -15.57 -3.40
N GLU A 52 10.95 -14.61 -2.49
CA GLU A 52 11.97 -13.83 -1.78
C GLU A 52 13.01 -13.12 -2.69
N SER A 53 12.65 -12.81 -3.95
CA SER A 53 13.57 -12.21 -4.94
C SER A 53 13.81 -10.70 -4.72
N TYR A 54 14.21 -10.32 -3.51
CA TYR A 54 14.48 -8.91 -3.20
C TYR A 54 15.65 -8.37 -3.99
N LYS A 55 15.42 -7.22 -4.64
CA LYS A 55 16.43 -6.53 -5.43
C LYS A 55 16.06 -5.06 -5.62
N GLN A 56 17.00 -4.32 -6.18
CA GLN A 56 16.74 -2.96 -6.65
C GLN A 56 15.60 -2.94 -7.68
N ASP A 57 14.81 -1.89 -7.63
CA ASP A 57 13.86 -1.52 -8.66
C ASP A 57 14.64 -0.94 -9.86
N PRO A 58 14.66 -1.65 -11.01
CA PRO A 58 15.42 -1.21 -12.18
C PRO A 58 14.91 0.13 -12.74
N ALA A 59 13.63 0.46 -12.57
CA ALA A 59 13.07 1.71 -13.05
C ALA A 59 13.57 2.90 -12.22
N LEU A 60 13.73 2.72 -10.90
CA LEU A 60 14.30 3.76 -10.04
C LEU A 60 15.83 3.82 -10.14
N GLU A 61 16.51 2.70 -10.38
CA GLU A 61 17.96 2.70 -10.67
C GLU A 61 18.29 3.48 -11.94
N ALA A 62 17.49 3.34 -12.99
CA ALA A 62 17.63 4.12 -14.22
C ALA A 62 17.51 5.65 -13.98
N LEU A 63 16.86 6.06 -12.89
CA LEU A 63 16.75 7.46 -12.46
C LEU A 63 17.87 7.88 -11.49
N GLY A 64 18.85 7.01 -11.20
CA GLY A 64 19.93 7.30 -10.24
C GLY A 64 19.51 7.19 -8.77
N CYS A 65 18.43 6.47 -8.48
CA CYS A 65 17.97 6.21 -7.12
C CYS A 65 18.34 4.80 -6.68
N THR A 66 19.48 4.65 -6.00
CA THR A 66 19.80 3.40 -5.27
C THR A 66 18.95 3.31 -4.01
N GLN A 67 18.16 2.23 -3.87
CA GLN A 67 17.25 2.05 -2.75
C GLN A 67 17.87 1.22 -1.63
N ILE A 68 17.43 1.44 -0.40
CA ILE A 68 17.90 0.70 0.76
C ILE A 68 17.13 -0.62 0.89
N GLY A 69 17.83 -1.75 0.84
CA GLY A 69 17.21 -3.07 0.85
C GLY A 69 17.09 -3.74 2.22
N LYS A 70 17.91 -3.34 3.20
CA LYS A 70 17.94 -3.92 4.54
C LYS A 70 18.16 -2.81 5.57
N ARG A 71 17.42 -2.88 6.68
CA ARG A 71 17.51 -1.94 7.80
C ARG A 71 17.71 -2.73 9.09
N SER A 72 18.66 -2.32 9.92
CA SER A 72 18.92 -3.03 11.18
C SER A 72 17.72 -2.93 12.12
N GLY A 73 17.30 -4.06 12.70
CA GLY A 73 16.14 -4.14 13.61
C GLY A 73 14.76 -4.15 12.93
N TYR A 74 14.69 -4.16 11.60
CA TYR A 74 13.42 -4.18 10.85
C TYR A 74 13.39 -5.28 9.80
N THR A 75 12.17 -5.75 9.51
CA THR A 75 11.91 -6.66 8.40
C THR A 75 11.96 -5.92 7.06
N ARG A 76 11.99 -6.70 5.97
CA ARG A 76 11.67 -6.23 4.63
C ARG A 76 10.15 -6.26 4.43
N GLY A 77 9.47 -5.33 5.10
CA GLY A 77 8.02 -5.20 5.10
C GLY A 77 7.49 -4.78 3.73
N HIS A 78 6.56 -5.56 3.17
CA HIS A 78 5.94 -5.20 1.90
C HIS A 78 4.89 -4.11 2.13
N LEU A 79 4.76 -3.18 1.17
CA LEU A 79 3.59 -2.32 1.09
C LEU A 79 2.49 -3.04 0.29
N LEU A 80 2.79 -3.42 -0.96
CA LEU A 80 1.97 -4.36 -1.73
C LEU A 80 2.45 -5.79 -1.46
N GLY A 81 1.58 -6.62 -0.88
CA GLY A 81 1.90 -7.98 -0.48
C GLY A 81 2.19 -8.92 -1.66
N SER A 82 3.02 -9.94 -1.40
CA SER A 82 3.24 -11.04 -2.35
C SER A 82 1.98 -11.89 -2.57
N SER A 83 1.11 -12.00 -1.57
CA SER A 83 -0.19 -12.67 -1.65
C SER A 83 -1.13 -12.04 -2.67
N ASP A 84 -0.98 -10.74 -2.92
CA ASP A 84 -1.82 -9.98 -3.85
C ASP A 84 -1.45 -10.22 -5.32
N ARG A 85 -0.30 -10.87 -5.59
CA ARG A 85 0.29 -11.03 -6.93
C ARG A 85 0.71 -12.46 -7.16
N THR A 86 -0.25 -13.36 -7.34
CA THR A 86 -0.03 -14.81 -7.51
C THR A 86 -0.30 -15.32 -8.93
N VAL A 87 -0.60 -14.43 -9.88
CA VAL A 87 -0.92 -14.81 -11.27
C VAL A 87 0.28 -15.39 -12.04
N SER A 88 1.49 -14.90 -11.78
CA SER A 88 2.71 -15.42 -12.38
C SER A 88 3.91 -15.12 -11.49
N ALA A 89 4.91 -16.02 -11.49
CA ALA A 89 6.12 -15.82 -10.70
C ALA A 89 6.88 -14.55 -11.12
N ALA A 90 6.83 -14.18 -12.41
CA ALA A 90 7.48 -12.98 -12.91
C ALA A 90 6.81 -11.69 -12.41
N THR A 91 5.46 -11.64 -12.38
CA THR A 91 4.72 -10.52 -11.79
C THR A 91 4.91 -10.47 -10.27
N ASN A 92 4.92 -11.62 -9.60
CA ASN A 92 5.17 -11.71 -8.16
C ASN A 92 6.55 -11.14 -7.80
N LYS A 93 7.61 -11.47 -8.55
CA LYS A 93 8.97 -10.95 -8.33
C LYS A 93 9.04 -9.42 -8.29
N GLN A 94 8.15 -8.70 -8.97
CA GLN A 94 8.14 -7.24 -8.97
C GLN A 94 7.78 -6.65 -7.61
N VAL A 95 6.97 -7.32 -6.77
CA VAL A 95 6.64 -6.80 -5.43
C VAL A 95 7.80 -6.91 -4.44
N PHE A 96 8.86 -7.63 -4.80
CA PHE A 96 10.09 -7.74 -3.99
C PHE A 96 11.09 -6.61 -4.28
N TYR A 97 10.78 -5.68 -5.19
CA TYR A 97 11.63 -4.52 -5.44
C TYR A 97 11.71 -3.65 -4.20
N TYR A 98 12.90 -3.14 -3.86
CA TYR A 98 13.11 -2.32 -2.67
C TYR A 98 12.28 -1.02 -2.66
N SER A 99 11.81 -0.57 -3.82
CA SER A 99 10.82 0.49 -3.96
C SER A 99 9.45 0.15 -3.37
N ASN A 100 9.13 -1.12 -3.11
CA ASN A 100 7.91 -1.58 -2.42
C ASN A 100 8.19 -2.03 -0.97
N ILE A 101 9.42 -1.88 -0.47
CA ILE A 101 9.83 -2.41 0.83
C ILE A 101 10.10 -1.31 1.85
N GLY A 102 9.26 -1.25 2.88
CA GLY A 102 9.42 -0.40 4.05
C GLY A 102 10.05 -1.12 5.26
N PRO A 103 10.65 -0.38 6.21
CA PRO A 103 11.17 -0.97 7.45
C PRO A 103 10.04 -1.22 8.44
N GLN A 104 9.63 -2.48 8.64
CA GLN A 104 8.56 -2.81 9.58
C GLN A 104 9.09 -3.60 10.78
N LEU A 105 8.52 -3.37 11.97
CA LEU A 105 8.86 -4.15 13.17
C LEU A 105 8.49 -5.63 12.94
N SER A 106 9.41 -6.54 13.28
CA SER A 106 9.14 -7.97 13.15
C SER A 106 8.10 -8.41 14.17
N ASP A 107 8.38 -8.16 15.44
CA ASP A 107 7.52 -8.56 16.55
C ASP A 107 6.32 -7.62 16.69
N GLY A 108 5.13 -8.20 16.84
CA GLY A 108 3.89 -7.47 17.05
C GLY A 108 3.37 -6.59 15.90
N PHE A 109 4.06 -6.49 14.76
CA PHE A 109 3.63 -5.64 13.65
C PHE A 109 3.51 -6.38 12.30
N ASN A 110 4.62 -6.77 11.66
CA ASN A 110 4.60 -7.35 10.29
C ASN A 110 4.57 -8.89 10.24
N THR A 111 4.88 -9.60 11.32
CA THR A 111 4.79 -11.07 11.34
C THR A 111 3.40 -11.55 11.76
N GLY A 112 3.14 -12.87 11.68
CA GLY A 112 1.83 -13.47 11.94
C GLY A 112 1.22 -13.03 13.27
N GLY A 113 -0.02 -12.56 13.23
CA GLY A 113 -0.73 -12.02 14.40
C GLY A 113 -0.34 -10.59 14.78
N GLY A 114 0.63 -9.98 14.10
CA GLY A 114 0.99 -8.57 14.25
C GLY A 114 -0.04 -7.63 13.61
N ALA A 115 -0.07 -6.38 14.09
CA ALA A 115 -1.09 -5.42 13.71
C ALA A 115 -1.18 -5.14 12.19
N TRP A 116 -0.05 -5.03 11.49
CA TRP A 116 -0.03 -4.83 10.03
C TRP A 116 -0.53 -6.06 9.30
N ASN A 117 -0.08 -7.25 9.70
CA ASN A 117 -0.50 -8.50 9.09
C ASN A 117 -2.01 -8.76 9.27
N ASN A 118 -2.57 -8.39 10.42
CA ASN A 118 -4.00 -8.48 10.67
C ASN A 118 -4.79 -7.48 9.80
N LEU A 119 -4.26 -6.27 9.57
CA LEU A 119 -4.86 -5.30 8.64
C LEU A 119 -4.80 -5.78 7.19
N GLU A 120 -3.68 -6.36 6.75
CA GLU A 120 -3.58 -6.99 5.43
C GLU A 120 -4.64 -8.07 5.25
N SER A 121 -4.84 -8.92 6.26
CA SER A 121 -5.86 -9.98 6.24
C SER A 121 -7.29 -9.42 6.09
N LEU A 122 -7.62 -8.31 6.75
CA LEU A 122 -8.92 -7.63 6.57
C LEU A 122 -9.07 -7.13 5.12
N VAL A 123 -8.05 -6.46 4.58
CA VAL A 123 -8.07 -5.89 3.23
C VAL A 123 -8.13 -6.98 2.15
N ASP A 124 -7.49 -8.13 2.35
CA ASP A 124 -7.59 -9.29 1.47
C ASP A 124 -9.03 -9.82 1.39
N GLY A 125 -9.78 -9.73 2.50
CA GLY A 125 -11.21 -10.01 2.57
C GLY A 125 -12.09 -9.02 1.80
N GLN A 126 -11.55 -7.86 1.39
CA GLN A 126 -12.27 -6.83 0.64
C GLN A 126 -12.15 -6.98 -0.88
N TRP A 127 -11.55 -8.07 -1.38
CA TRP A 127 -11.58 -8.39 -2.81
C TRP A 127 -13.03 -8.48 -3.33
N CYS A 128 -13.22 -8.12 -4.60
CA CYS A 128 -14.51 -8.19 -5.26
C CYS A 128 -14.38 -8.54 -6.74
N ALA A 129 -15.52 -8.68 -7.41
CA ALA A 129 -15.58 -8.94 -8.85
C ALA A 129 -15.21 -7.70 -9.68
N ASP A 130 -15.62 -6.51 -9.22
CA ASP A 130 -15.07 -5.23 -9.67
C ASP A 130 -13.60 -5.09 -9.17
N THR A 131 -13.05 -3.88 -9.20
CA THR A 131 -11.70 -3.61 -8.67
C THR A 131 -11.76 -2.94 -7.31
N LEU A 132 -10.95 -3.41 -6.36
CA LEU A 132 -10.55 -2.64 -5.19
C LEU A 132 -9.26 -1.90 -5.52
N TYR A 133 -9.26 -0.57 -5.40
CA TYR A 133 -8.05 0.24 -5.53
C TYR A 133 -7.47 0.49 -4.14
N GLN A 134 -6.19 0.20 -3.96
CA GLN A 134 -5.46 0.50 -2.72
C GLN A 134 -4.28 1.43 -2.97
N VAL A 135 -4.05 2.34 -2.04
CA VAL A 135 -2.80 3.08 -1.88
C VAL A 135 -2.25 2.73 -0.51
N ILE A 136 -1.14 2.01 -0.46
CA ILE A 136 -0.44 1.68 0.78
C ILE A 136 0.68 2.70 0.96
N GLY A 137 0.90 3.23 2.17
CA GLY A 137 1.99 4.17 2.35
C GLY A 137 2.51 4.31 3.77
N CYS A 138 3.53 5.13 3.88
CA CYS A 138 4.23 5.46 5.11
C CYS A 138 3.92 6.91 5.49
N HIS A 139 3.78 7.19 6.78
CA HIS A 139 3.66 8.54 7.31
C HIS A 139 4.63 8.77 8.47
N TRP A 140 5.15 10.00 8.52
CA TRP A 140 6.15 10.46 9.49
C TRP A 140 5.62 11.71 10.18
N ALA A 141 5.16 11.54 11.43
CA ALA A 141 4.87 12.66 12.31
C ALA A 141 6.16 13.35 12.79
N ASN A 142 7.29 12.63 12.75
CA ASN A 142 8.63 13.12 13.04
C ASN A 142 9.68 12.27 12.29
N ASP A 143 10.93 12.73 12.34
CA ASP A 143 12.08 12.10 11.65
C ASP A 143 13.15 11.59 12.65
N GLU A 144 12.77 11.34 13.91
CA GLU A 144 13.73 11.09 15.01
C GLU A 144 14.44 9.73 14.91
N LYS A 145 13.75 8.72 14.39
CA LYS A 145 14.27 7.35 14.35
C LYS A 145 14.86 7.05 12.98
N VAL A 146 16.16 6.78 12.94
CA VAL A 146 16.88 6.40 11.71
C VAL A 146 17.56 5.05 11.90
N SER A 147 17.44 4.15 10.93
CA SER A 147 18.21 2.89 10.88
C SER A 147 18.74 2.64 9.49
N SER A 148 20.05 2.36 9.38
CA SER A 148 20.72 2.09 8.11
C SER A 148 20.47 3.17 7.04
N GLY A 149 20.41 4.45 7.43
CA GLY A 149 20.11 5.57 6.53
C GLY A 149 18.63 5.72 6.12
N THR A 150 17.73 4.93 6.70
CA THR A 150 16.28 5.02 6.48
C THR A 150 15.62 5.73 7.67
N VAL A 151 14.83 6.78 7.41
CA VAL A 151 13.97 7.40 8.43
C VAL A 151 12.76 6.49 8.64
N ILE A 152 12.59 5.98 9.86
CA ILE A 152 11.59 4.96 10.17
C ILE A 152 10.20 5.60 10.21
N PRO A 153 9.21 5.09 9.45
CA PRO A 153 7.85 5.59 9.51
C PRO A 153 7.28 5.48 10.92
N THR A 154 6.62 6.54 11.37
CA THR A 154 5.83 6.53 12.61
C THR A 154 4.51 5.79 12.43
N HIS A 155 3.99 5.74 11.20
CA HIS A 155 2.72 5.14 10.85
C HIS A 155 2.79 4.50 9.47
N TYR A 156 1.96 3.48 9.27
CA TYR A 156 1.62 2.92 7.97
C TYR A 156 0.13 3.11 7.71
N TYR A 157 -0.26 3.24 6.45
CA TYR A 157 -1.66 3.38 6.08
C TYR A 157 -2.04 2.58 4.84
N LYS A 158 -3.32 2.26 4.72
CA LYS A 158 -3.97 1.76 3.50
C LYS A 158 -5.18 2.60 3.17
N VAL A 159 -5.16 3.31 2.04
CA VAL A 159 -6.31 4.04 1.49
C VAL A 159 -7.01 3.13 0.49
N LEU A 160 -8.32 2.93 0.65
CA LEU A 160 -9.10 1.97 -0.10
C LEU A 160 -10.25 2.67 -0.82
N LEU A 161 -10.53 2.24 -2.06
CA LEU A 161 -11.67 2.70 -2.85
C LEU A 161 -12.22 1.54 -3.68
N ARG A 162 -13.52 1.27 -3.56
CA ARG A 162 -14.25 0.34 -4.42
C ARG A 162 -15.73 0.65 -4.47
N THR A 163 -16.43 0.01 -5.39
CA THR A 163 -17.89 -0.04 -5.35
C THR A 163 -18.36 -0.83 -4.13
N LYS A 164 -19.47 -0.38 -3.51
CA LYS A 164 -20.05 -1.04 -2.33
C LYS A 164 -20.45 -2.48 -2.66
N THR A 165 -21.17 -2.69 -3.76
CA THR A 165 -21.62 -4.02 -4.19
C THR A 165 -20.48 -4.90 -4.70
N GLY A 166 -19.40 -4.30 -5.23
CA GLY A 166 -18.26 -5.03 -5.78
C GLY A 166 -18.55 -5.81 -7.06
N ARG A 167 -19.67 -5.55 -7.74
CA ARG A 167 -20.11 -6.28 -8.94
C ARG A 167 -20.91 -5.42 -9.91
N THR A 168 -20.64 -4.13 -9.93
CA THR A 168 -21.34 -3.15 -10.78
C THR A 168 -20.95 -3.26 -12.24
N GLY A 169 -19.74 -3.76 -12.55
CA GLY A 169 -19.16 -3.73 -13.90
C GLY A 169 -18.74 -2.33 -14.38
N LYS A 170 -18.91 -1.29 -13.56
CA LYS A 170 -18.56 0.09 -13.91
C LYS A 170 -17.13 0.43 -13.46
N ALA A 171 -16.50 1.38 -14.15
CA ALA A 171 -15.33 2.04 -13.57
C ALA A 171 -15.76 2.91 -12.38
N VAL A 172 -14.92 2.99 -11.34
CA VAL A 172 -15.24 3.78 -10.13
C VAL A 172 -15.47 5.27 -10.42
N ALA A 173 -14.87 5.80 -11.49
CA ALA A 173 -15.08 7.18 -11.94
C ALA A 173 -16.49 7.43 -12.50
N ASP A 174 -17.18 6.38 -12.94
CA ASP A 174 -18.52 6.47 -13.54
C ASP A 174 -19.64 6.14 -12.52
N CYS A 175 -19.27 5.77 -11.29
CA CYS A 175 -20.23 5.48 -10.23
C CYS A 175 -20.77 6.78 -9.61
N ARG A 176 -21.89 6.72 -8.91
CA ARG A 176 -22.30 7.79 -7.98
C ARG A 176 -21.57 7.64 -6.64
N ALA A 177 -21.46 8.72 -5.87
CA ALA A 177 -20.79 8.69 -4.57
C ALA A 177 -21.41 7.68 -3.59
N ASP A 178 -22.74 7.53 -3.62
CA ASP A 178 -23.49 6.57 -2.79
C ASP A 178 -23.26 5.10 -3.19
N GLU A 179 -22.79 4.84 -4.41
CA GLU A 179 -22.39 3.51 -4.91
C GLU A 179 -20.95 3.12 -4.51
N LEU A 180 -20.17 4.06 -3.98
CA LEU A 180 -18.77 3.87 -3.62
C LEU A 180 -18.58 3.82 -2.11
N LYS A 181 -17.57 3.08 -1.67
CA LYS A 181 -17.02 3.17 -0.31
C LYS A 181 -15.54 3.52 -0.39
N CYS A 182 -15.11 4.44 0.46
CA CYS A 182 -13.75 4.95 0.50
C CYS A 182 -13.34 5.24 1.94
N ALA A 183 -12.17 4.79 2.36
CA ALA A 183 -11.65 5.07 3.69
C ALA A 183 -10.13 4.86 3.73
N ALA A 184 -9.49 5.38 4.76
CA ALA A 184 -8.11 5.07 5.08
C ALA A 184 -8.03 4.35 6.43
N PHE A 185 -7.25 3.28 6.46
CA PHE A 185 -6.76 2.69 7.69
C PHE A 185 -5.42 3.32 8.03
N LEU A 186 -5.27 3.88 9.23
CA LEU A 186 -4.03 4.43 9.74
C LEU A 186 -3.60 3.61 10.96
N LEU A 187 -2.37 3.09 10.91
CA LEU A 187 -1.82 2.24 11.96
C LEU A 187 -0.48 2.80 12.45
N GLU A 188 -0.36 2.96 13.76
CA GLU A 188 0.90 3.37 14.37
C GLU A 188 1.94 2.24 14.26
N HIS A 189 3.17 2.59 13.94
CA HIS A 189 4.27 1.64 13.76
C HIS A 189 4.87 1.23 15.11
N LYS A 190 4.10 0.47 15.89
CA LYS A 190 4.47 -0.07 17.19
C LYS A 190 4.24 -1.59 17.25
N ALA A 191 4.97 -2.25 18.14
CA ALA A 191 4.75 -3.67 18.42
C ALA A 191 3.40 -3.83 19.16
N GLN A 192 2.39 -4.33 18.45
CA GLN A 192 1.03 -4.50 18.97
C GLN A 192 0.51 -5.90 18.61
N PRO A 193 1.07 -6.97 19.20
CA PRO A 193 0.67 -8.34 18.89
C PRO A 193 -0.81 -8.56 19.23
N GLY A 194 -1.53 -9.23 18.34
CA GLY A 194 -2.95 -9.56 18.50
C GLY A 194 -3.92 -8.40 18.24
N LEU A 195 -3.41 -7.19 17.93
CA LEU A 195 -4.27 -6.06 17.61
C LEU A 195 -5.04 -6.32 16.32
N LYS A 196 -6.37 -6.35 16.42
CA LYS A 196 -7.27 -6.49 15.27
C LYS A 196 -7.66 -5.13 14.70
N PRO A 197 -7.85 -5.02 13.37
CA PRO A 197 -8.49 -3.86 12.77
C PRO A 197 -9.81 -3.55 13.46
N ASN A 198 -10.04 -2.26 13.74
CA ASN A 198 -11.23 -1.78 14.41
C ASN A 198 -11.50 -0.33 14.03
N ALA A 199 -12.67 0.19 14.40
CA ALA A 199 -13.12 1.53 14.00
C ALA A 199 -12.15 2.67 14.36
N SER A 200 -11.34 2.54 15.43
CA SER A 200 -10.38 3.59 15.81
C SER A 200 -9.22 3.76 14.83
N MET A 201 -8.96 2.75 14.00
CA MET A 201 -7.94 2.81 12.94
C MET A 201 -8.46 3.43 11.65
N LEU A 202 -9.79 3.59 11.52
CA LEU A 202 -10.43 4.08 10.32
C LEU A 202 -10.56 5.60 10.38
N ILE A 203 -10.07 6.27 9.34
CA ILE A 203 -10.20 7.72 9.18
C ILE A 203 -10.74 8.04 7.79
N ALA A 204 -11.35 9.21 7.66
CA ALA A 204 -11.73 9.78 6.38
C ALA A 204 -10.47 10.00 5.53
N VAL A 205 -10.57 9.77 4.21
CA VAL A 205 -9.43 9.98 3.31
C VAL A 205 -8.98 11.43 3.31
N SER A 206 -9.91 12.38 3.38
CA SER A 206 -9.63 13.82 3.50
C SER A 206 -8.76 14.16 4.73
N GLU A 207 -8.96 13.48 5.86
CA GLU A 207 -8.12 13.67 7.05
C GLU A 207 -6.70 13.15 6.80
N LEU A 208 -6.56 11.98 6.15
CA LEU A 208 -5.24 11.51 5.74
C LEU A 208 -4.57 12.45 4.74
N GLU A 209 -5.30 13.00 3.77
CA GLU A 209 -4.77 13.99 2.80
C GLU A 209 -4.23 15.23 3.52
N ARG A 210 -4.89 15.69 4.59
CA ARG A 210 -4.43 16.78 5.46
C ARG A 210 -3.14 16.41 6.21
N MET A 211 -3.03 15.17 6.69
CA MET A 211 -1.84 14.68 7.41
C MET A 211 -0.63 14.51 6.49
N THR A 212 -0.83 14.03 5.26
CA THR A 212 0.26 13.64 4.35
C THR A 212 0.60 14.70 3.31
N GLY A 213 -0.32 15.62 3.03
CA GLY A 213 -0.22 16.57 1.91
C GLY A 213 -0.34 15.90 0.53
N ILE A 214 -0.81 14.65 0.47
CA ILE A 214 -1.00 13.88 -0.77
C ILE A 214 -2.49 13.84 -1.07
N THR A 215 -2.88 14.09 -2.32
CA THR A 215 -4.25 13.82 -2.80
C THR A 215 -4.36 12.37 -3.29
N TYR A 216 -5.29 11.60 -2.72
CA TYR A 216 -5.54 10.21 -3.13
C TYR A 216 -6.70 10.13 -4.12
N PHE A 217 -6.72 9.14 -5.01
CA PHE A 217 -7.77 8.97 -6.03
C PHE A 217 -8.17 10.27 -6.77
N PRO A 218 -7.22 11.12 -7.23
CA PRO A 218 -7.56 12.41 -7.84
C PRO A 218 -8.43 12.29 -9.10
N ASN A 219 -8.38 11.13 -9.77
CA ASN A 219 -9.14 10.85 -10.99
C ASN A 219 -10.56 10.30 -10.71
N VAL A 220 -10.99 10.26 -9.45
CA VAL A 220 -12.32 9.78 -9.04
C VAL A 220 -12.99 10.90 -8.22
N PRO A 221 -13.52 11.95 -8.88
CA PRO A 221 -14.02 13.15 -8.21
C PRO A 221 -15.23 12.89 -7.29
N ASN A 222 -15.96 11.83 -7.57
CA ASN A 222 -17.12 11.30 -6.84
C ASN A 222 -16.75 10.41 -5.65
N ALA A 223 -15.47 10.15 -5.37
CA ALA A 223 -15.07 9.32 -4.22
C ALA A 223 -15.52 9.98 -2.89
N PRO A 224 -16.24 9.26 -2.00
CA PRO A 224 -16.73 9.82 -0.74
C PRO A 224 -15.59 9.93 0.30
N LYS A 225 -14.71 10.93 0.15
CA LYS A 225 -13.48 11.07 0.97
C LYS A 225 -13.68 11.72 2.34
N ASN A 226 -14.84 12.34 2.58
CA ASN A 226 -15.13 13.12 3.79
C ASN A 226 -15.84 12.31 4.87
N THR A 227 -16.22 11.08 4.55
CA THR A 227 -16.96 10.18 5.43
C THR A 227 -16.26 8.83 5.47
N CYS A 228 -16.27 8.17 6.61
CA CYS A 228 -15.86 6.77 6.73
C CYS A 228 -16.84 6.05 7.66
N ASP A 229 -17.53 5.03 7.15
CA ASP A 229 -18.41 4.18 7.94
C ASP A 229 -17.67 2.87 8.24
N PRO A 230 -17.39 2.53 9.51
CA PRO A 230 -16.77 1.26 9.86
C PRO A 230 -17.53 0.04 9.33
N SER A 231 -18.87 0.11 9.26
CA SER A 231 -19.70 -1.00 8.80
C SER A 231 -19.50 -1.32 7.31
N ASP A 232 -19.12 -0.32 6.49
CA ASP A 232 -18.76 -0.53 5.08
C ASP A 232 -17.53 -1.45 4.94
N TRP A 233 -16.72 -1.60 5.99
CA TRP A 233 -15.48 -2.38 5.99
C TRP A 233 -15.53 -3.63 6.88
N GLY A 234 -16.72 -3.98 7.39
CA GLY A 234 -16.93 -5.17 8.22
C GLY A 234 -16.35 -5.02 9.64
N LEU A 235 -16.36 -3.79 10.16
CA LEU A 235 -15.94 -3.44 11.52
C LEU A 235 -17.15 -3.16 12.42
#